data_AF-A0A7W1SLV7-F1
#
_entry.id   AF-A0A7W1SLV7-F1
#
_cell.length_a   1.000
_cell.length_b   1.000
_cell.length_c   1.000
_cell.angle_alpha   90.00
_cell.angle_beta   90.00
_cell.angle_gamma   90.00
#
_symmetry.space_group_name_H-M   'P 1'
#
loop_
_entity.id
_entity.type
_entity.pdbx_description
1 polymer ?
#
loop_
_entity_poly.entity_id
_entity_poly.type
_entity_poly.pdbx_seq_one_letter_code
_entity_poly.pdbx_strand_id
1 'polypeptide(L)'
;MVRDADGNGIAGVSVTFTVTNGGGSVAPGSVVTGNDGRAASDGWTLGTAAGANPAQIQDVKCAIRHLRARAAEYGLDPDRIGAWGGSAGGQLVALLGSADAAVGFDGVGEFQGISSEVQAVIAISAITDFTSPDELRDNYSRAFRTWPDLHAGHSLEPVSGPIDPAPETITTRMAAFLDQHLR
;
A
#
# COMPACT_ATOMS: atom_id res chain seq x y z
N MET A 1 -1.99 25.97 3.43
CA MET A 1 -2.87 26.98 4.05
C MET A 1 -1.99 27.94 4.80
N VAL A 2 -2.13 29.24 4.53
CA VAL A 2 -1.32 30.29 5.17
C VAL A 2 -2.14 30.92 6.29
N ARG A 3 -1.58 30.94 7.50
CA ARG A 3 -2.23 31.48 8.70
C ARG A 3 -1.34 32.49 9.41
N ASP A 4 -1.97 33.41 10.14
CA ASP A 4 -1.29 34.30 11.08
C ASP A 4 -1.00 33.61 12.42
N ALA A 5 -0.41 34.35 13.36
CA ALA A 5 -0.08 33.83 14.70
C ALA A 5 -1.33 33.49 15.53
N ASP A 6 -2.48 34.06 15.20
CA ASP A 6 -3.76 33.83 15.88
C ASP A 6 -4.57 32.71 15.22
N GLY A 7 -4.05 32.12 14.14
CA GLY A 7 -4.66 31.02 13.40
C GLY A 7 -5.65 31.45 12.33
N ASN A 8 -5.82 32.74 12.02
CA ASN A 8 -6.69 33.20 10.94
C ASN A 8 -6.03 33.03 9.57
N GLY A 9 -6.83 32.84 8.53
CA GLY A 9 -6.33 32.72 7.15
C GLY A 9 -5.80 34.04 6.62
N ILE A 10 -4.63 34.02 5.97
CA ILE A 10 -4.04 35.20 5.33
C ILE A 10 -4.33 35.18 3.83
N ALA A 11 -5.07 36.17 3.35
CA ALA A 11 -5.38 36.37 1.93
C ALA A 11 -4.23 37.04 1.17
N GLY A 12 -4.18 36.85 -0.15
CA GLY A 12 -3.25 37.59 -1.01
C GLY A 12 -1.81 37.06 -1.01
N VAL A 13 -1.55 35.92 -0.38
CA VAL A 13 -0.22 35.30 -0.34
C VAL A 13 -0.05 34.39 -1.55
N SER A 14 1.03 34.58 -2.31
CA SER A 14 1.36 33.68 -3.42
C SER A 14 1.95 32.38 -2.91
N VAL A 15 1.36 31.25 -3.30
CA VAL A 15 1.79 29.89 -2.98
C VAL A 15 2.19 29.20 -4.27
N THR A 16 3.43 28.71 -4.33
CA THR A 16 3.96 27.98 -5.49
C THR A 16 3.94 26.48 -5.22
N PHE A 17 3.37 25.73 -6.16
CA PHE A 17 3.39 24.27 -6.19
C PHE A 17 4.49 23.83 -7.17
N THR A 18 5.36 22.93 -6.72
CA THR A 18 6.46 22.42 -7.55
C THR A 18 6.42 20.90 -7.56
N VAL A 19 6.54 20.33 -8.75
CA VAL A 19 6.71 18.88 -8.92
C VAL A 19 8.16 18.55 -8.57
N THR A 20 8.37 17.77 -7.52
CA THR A 20 9.70 17.43 -7.02
C THR A 20 10.26 16.15 -7.64
N ASN A 21 9.39 15.26 -8.13
CA ASN A 21 9.77 14.02 -8.80
C ASN A 21 8.63 13.47 -9.68
N GLY A 22 8.89 12.40 -10.44
CA GLY A 22 7.88 11.70 -11.25
C GLY A 22 7.60 12.33 -12.62
N GLY A 23 8.15 13.52 -12.90
CA GLY A 23 8.08 14.17 -14.22
C GLY A 23 6.71 14.71 -14.59
N GLY A 24 5.80 14.84 -13.62
CA GLY A 24 4.45 15.35 -13.82
C GLY A 24 4.38 16.88 -13.91
N SER A 25 3.16 17.41 -13.90
CA SER A 25 2.91 18.85 -13.87
C SER A 25 1.76 19.22 -12.93
N VAL A 26 1.80 20.45 -12.43
CA VAL A 26 0.71 21.06 -11.65
C VAL A 26 0.32 22.37 -12.31
N ALA A 27 -0.99 22.60 -12.46
CA ALA A 27 -1.52 23.79 -13.08
C ALA A 27 -2.78 24.30 -12.33
N PRO A 28 -2.86 25.61 -12.03
CA PRO A 28 -1.76 26.57 -12.03
C PRO A 28 -0.68 26.22 -10.98
N GLY A 29 0.59 26.39 -11.35
CA GLY A 29 1.73 26.14 -10.46
C GLY A 29 1.97 27.23 -9.41
N SER A 30 1.26 28.35 -9.47
CA SER A 30 1.27 29.39 -8.45
C SER A 30 -0.14 29.94 -8.27
N VAL A 31 -0.61 30.00 -7.02
CA VAL A 31 -1.99 30.39 -6.67
C VAL A 31 -1.94 31.33 -5.48
N VAL A 32 -2.76 32.38 -5.55
CA VAL A 32 -2.91 33.34 -4.46
C VAL A 32 -3.96 32.83 -3.46
N THR A 33 -3.67 32.93 -2.17
CA THR A 33 -4.61 32.51 -1.13
C THR A 33 -5.89 33.36 -1.10
N GLY A 34 -7.03 32.69 -0.93
CA GLY A 34 -8.31 33.34 -0.66
C GLY A 34 -8.44 33.86 0.78
N ASN A 35 -9.60 34.43 1.11
CA ASN A 35 -9.88 35.02 2.43
C ASN A 35 -9.78 34.03 3.61
N ASP A 36 -9.80 32.73 3.34
CA ASP A 36 -9.63 31.66 4.32
C ASP A 36 -8.18 31.13 4.40
N GLY A 37 -7.24 31.77 3.68
CA GLY A 37 -5.83 31.36 3.63
C GLY A 37 -5.56 30.11 2.79
N ARG A 38 -6.54 29.64 1.99
CA ARG A 38 -6.35 28.48 1.10
C ARG A 38 -5.94 28.90 -0.30
N ALA A 39 -4.96 28.18 -0.84
CA ALA A 39 -4.58 28.19 -2.24
C ALA A 39 -4.69 26.74 -2.74
N ALA A 40 -5.32 26.53 -3.88
CA ALA A 40 -5.52 25.22 -4.49
C ALA A 40 -5.19 25.30 -5.98
N SER A 41 -4.42 24.34 -6.48
CA SER A 41 -4.24 24.14 -7.91
C SER A 41 -5.42 23.34 -8.48
N ASP A 42 -5.76 23.60 -9.74
CA ASP A 42 -6.95 23.05 -10.41
C ASP A 42 -6.67 21.74 -11.13
N GLY A 43 -5.40 21.38 -11.32
CA GLY A 43 -5.02 20.21 -12.10
C GLY A 43 -3.65 19.66 -11.74
N TRP A 44 -3.57 18.33 -11.74
CA TRP A 44 -2.35 17.56 -11.58
C TRP A 44 -2.25 16.54 -12.70
N THR A 45 -1.13 16.54 -13.41
CA THR A 45 -0.81 15.52 -14.41
C THR A 45 0.25 14.61 -13.83
N LEU A 46 -0.04 13.31 -13.78
CA LEU A 46 0.96 12.31 -13.42
C LEU A 46 2.01 12.24 -14.54
N GLY A 47 3.29 12.26 -14.18
CA GLY A 47 4.37 12.11 -15.15
C GLY A 47 4.66 10.66 -15.50
N THR A 48 5.45 10.46 -16.56
CA THR A 48 5.76 9.14 -17.10
C THR A 48 6.96 8.46 -16.43
N ALA A 49 7.65 9.15 -15.51
CA ALA A 49 8.78 8.57 -14.81
C ALA A 49 8.27 7.62 -13.72
N ALA A 50 8.48 6.32 -13.92
CA ALA A 50 8.18 5.32 -12.92
C ALA A 50 9.05 5.53 -11.67
N GLY A 51 8.47 5.29 -10.49
CA GLY A 51 9.25 5.17 -9.26
C GLY A 51 10.27 4.03 -9.39
N ALA A 52 11.49 4.25 -8.93
CA ALA A 52 12.54 3.25 -9.01
C ALA A 52 12.27 2.11 -8.02
N ASN A 53 12.41 0.86 -8.46
CA ASN A 53 12.62 -0.26 -7.54
C ASN A 53 13.89 0.04 -6.73
N PRO A 54 13.88 0.01 -5.38
CA PRO A 54 12.92 -0.67 -4.49
C PRO A 54 11.95 0.23 -3.70
N ALA A 55 11.59 1.43 -4.18
CA ALA A 55 10.79 2.38 -3.42
C ALA A 55 9.48 1.80 -2.86
N GLN A 56 8.82 0.92 -3.61
CA GLN A 56 7.55 0.32 -3.21
C GLN A 56 7.66 -0.54 -1.94
N ILE A 57 8.72 -1.35 -1.82
CA ILE A 57 8.92 -2.18 -0.61
C ILE A 57 9.43 -1.34 0.56
N GLN A 58 10.16 -0.26 0.27
CA GLN A 58 10.60 0.71 1.28
C GLN A 58 9.41 1.44 1.91
N ASP A 59 8.42 1.82 1.10
CA ASP A 59 7.17 2.44 1.58
C ASP A 59 6.39 1.49 2.48
N VAL A 60 6.24 0.21 2.07
CA VAL A 60 5.58 -0.82 2.89
C VAL A 60 6.29 -0.98 4.24
N LYS A 61 7.62 -1.11 4.24
CA LYS A 61 8.40 -1.24 5.47
C LYS A 61 8.32 0.02 6.35
N CYS A 62 8.26 1.21 5.76
CA CYS A 62 8.00 2.46 6.49
C CYS A 62 6.61 2.47 7.13
N ALA A 63 5.59 1.98 6.43
CA ALA A 63 4.23 1.88 6.95
C ALA A 63 4.14 0.93 8.16
N ILE A 64 4.80 -0.24 8.12
CA ILE A 64 4.84 -1.16 9.27
C ILE A 64 5.49 -0.49 10.49
N ARG A 65 6.60 0.24 10.29
CA ARG A 65 7.27 0.97 11.37
C ARG A 65 6.40 2.05 11.96
N HIS A 66 5.66 2.79 11.13
CA HIS A 66 4.69 3.79 11.58
C HIS A 66 3.56 3.16 12.40
N LEU A 67 2.97 2.06 11.92
CA LEU A 67 1.93 1.31 12.65
C LEU A 67 2.45 0.85 14.01
N ARG A 68 3.66 0.33 14.08
CA ARG A 68 4.30 -0.11 15.32
C ARG A 68 4.60 1.06 16.26
N ALA A 69 5.13 2.16 15.73
CA ALA A 69 5.44 3.37 16.51
C ALA A 69 4.20 4.03 17.12
N ARG A 70 3.05 3.90 16.46
CA ARG A 70 1.77 4.52 16.85
C ARG A 70 0.71 3.51 17.25
N ALA A 71 1.10 2.28 17.60
CA ALA A 71 0.16 1.20 17.86
C ALA A 71 -0.87 1.55 18.96
N ALA A 72 -0.44 2.26 20.01
CA ALA A 72 -1.32 2.73 21.08
C ALA A 72 -2.41 3.72 20.60
N GLU A 73 -2.11 4.56 19.62
CA GLU A 73 -3.08 5.50 19.04
C GLU A 73 -4.16 4.77 18.23
N TYR A 74 -3.77 3.67 17.57
CA TYR A 74 -4.67 2.87 16.73
C TYR A 74 -5.32 1.70 17.46
N GLY A 75 -5.01 1.49 18.75
CA GLY A 75 -5.47 0.32 19.51
C GLY A 75 -4.97 -1.01 18.95
N LEU A 76 -3.80 -1.03 18.31
CA LEU A 76 -3.17 -2.20 17.71
C LEU A 76 -2.19 -2.86 18.68
N ASP A 77 -2.01 -4.17 18.55
CA ASP A 77 -0.91 -4.90 19.16
C ASP A 77 0.32 -4.78 18.23
N PRO A 78 1.39 -4.05 18.63
CA PRO A 78 2.58 -3.85 17.79
C PRO A 78 3.37 -5.13 17.49
N ASP A 79 3.10 -6.20 18.24
CA ASP A 79 3.76 -7.51 18.09
C ASP A 79 2.92 -8.50 17.26
N ARG A 80 1.76 -8.07 16.74
CA ARG A 80 0.84 -8.92 15.96
C ARG A 80 0.37 -8.23 14.68
N ILE A 81 1.33 -7.97 13.79
CA ILE A 81 1.10 -7.36 12.49
C ILE A 81 1.27 -8.42 11.39
N GLY A 82 0.23 -8.62 10.58
CA GLY A 82 0.27 -9.46 9.39
C GLY A 82 0.02 -8.65 8.13
N ALA A 83 0.48 -9.17 6.97
CA ALA A 83 0.28 -8.53 5.68
C ALA A 83 -0.31 -9.51 4.65
N TRP A 84 -1.10 -8.99 3.73
CA TRP A 84 -1.68 -9.77 2.62
C TRP A 84 -1.70 -8.94 1.34
N GLY A 85 -1.53 -9.60 0.19
CA GLY A 85 -1.63 -8.94 -1.10
C GLY A 85 -1.84 -9.90 -2.26
N GLY A 86 -2.50 -9.41 -3.31
CA GLY A 86 -2.68 -10.10 -4.59
C GLY A 86 -1.81 -9.46 -5.70
N SER A 87 -1.34 -10.27 -6.66
CA SER A 87 -0.60 -9.79 -7.85
C SER A 87 0.64 -8.96 -7.46
N ALA A 88 0.74 -7.70 -7.88
CA ALA A 88 1.81 -6.77 -7.48
C ALA A 88 1.87 -6.57 -5.95
N GLY A 89 0.73 -6.60 -5.25
CA GLY A 89 0.71 -6.57 -3.79
C GLY A 89 1.21 -7.88 -3.17
N GLY A 90 0.93 -9.01 -3.82
CA GLY A 90 1.45 -10.31 -3.41
C GLY A 90 2.98 -10.37 -3.52
N GLN A 91 3.55 -9.77 -4.56
CA GLN A 91 5.00 -9.59 -4.69
C GLN A 91 5.56 -8.81 -3.49
N LEU A 92 4.98 -7.65 -3.16
CA LEU A 92 5.47 -6.81 -2.05
C LEU A 92 5.40 -7.53 -0.71
N VAL A 93 4.33 -8.27 -0.47
CA VAL A 93 4.14 -9.03 0.78
C VAL A 93 5.05 -10.27 0.82
N ALA A 94 5.34 -10.89 -0.32
CA ALA A 94 6.37 -11.93 -0.42
C ALA A 94 7.77 -11.39 -0.13
N LEU A 95 8.15 -10.23 -0.69
CA LEU A 95 9.40 -9.53 -0.35
C LEU A 95 9.45 -9.15 1.13
N LEU A 96 8.37 -8.61 1.67
CA LEU A 96 8.28 -8.20 3.09
C LEU A 96 8.56 -9.36 4.05
N GLY A 97 8.04 -10.56 3.74
CA GLY A 97 8.21 -11.74 4.59
C GLY A 97 9.49 -12.54 4.35
N SER A 98 10.24 -12.27 3.28
CA SER A 98 11.43 -13.05 2.90
C SER A 98 12.73 -12.24 2.89
N ALA A 99 12.66 -10.92 2.75
CA ALA A 99 13.82 -10.04 2.77
C ALA A 99 14.19 -9.66 4.21
N ASP A 100 15.33 -10.16 4.67
CA ASP A 100 15.89 -9.74 5.96
C ASP A 100 16.49 -8.31 5.90
N ALA A 101 16.95 -7.83 7.05
CA ALA A 101 17.54 -6.51 7.18
C ALA A 101 18.81 -6.30 6.32
N ALA A 102 19.52 -7.37 5.93
CA ALA A 102 20.76 -7.26 5.15
C ALA A 102 20.51 -6.83 3.70
N VAL A 103 19.28 -7.00 3.19
CA VAL A 103 18.88 -6.53 1.86
C VAL A 103 18.81 -4.99 1.78
N GLY A 104 18.68 -4.30 2.92
CA GLY A 104 18.85 -2.85 3.01
C GLY A 104 17.61 -2.02 2.64
N PHE A 105 16.40 -2.57 2.73
CA PHE A 105 15.17 -1.83 2.44
C PHE A 105 14.71 -0.88 3.57
N ASP A 106 15.19 -1.06 4.80
CA ASP A 106 14.74 -0.30 5.98
C ASP A 106 15.42 1.09 6.15
N GLY A 107 16.36 1.43 5.26
CA GLY A 107 17.23 2.61 5.40
C GLY A 107 16.63 3.98 5.01
N VAL A 108 15.33 4.07 4.72
CA VAL A 108 14.66 5.30 4.28
C VAL A 108 13.35 5.54 5.03
N GLY A 109 12.81 6.76 4.98
CA GLY A 109 11.54 7.12 5.63
C GLY A 109 11.65 7.32 7.14
N GLU A 110 10.50 7.55 7.78
CA GLU A 110 10.39 7.86 9.21
C GLU A 110 10.54 6.62 10.11
N PHE A 111 10.68 6.82 11.41
CA PHE A 111 10.74 5.75 12.42
C PHE A 111 11.86 4.74 12.19
N GLN A 112 13.04 5.21 11.75
CA GLN A 112 14.22 4.37 11.62
C GLN A 112 14.61 3.77 12.98
N GLY A 113 15.03 2.50 12.97
CA GLY A 113 15.35 1.73 14.19
C GLY A 113 14.16 1.01 14.83
N ILE A 114 12.92 1.30 14.41
CA ILE A 114 11.76 0.45 14.72
C ILE A 114 11.72 -0.69 13.71
N SER A 115 11.36 -1.89 14.16
CA SER A 115 11.25 -3.06 13.28
C SER A 115 10.16 -2.85 12.22
N SER A 116 10.39 -3.34 11.00
CA SER A 116 9.37 -3.47 9.94
C SER A 116 8.92 -4.92 9.73
N GLU A 117 9.36 -5.84 10.60
CA GLU A 117 9.02 -7.26 10.52
C GLU A 117 7.54 -7.50 10.82
N VAL A 118 6.96 -8.45 10.10
CA VAL A 118 5.58 -8.92 10.25
C VAL A 118 5.55 -10.38 10.68
N GLN A 119 4.53 -10.77 11.43
CA GLN A 119 4.40 -12.13 11.97
C GLN A 119 3.88 -13.13 10.95
N ALA A 120 3.16 -12.66 9.93
CA ALA A 120 2.60 -13.50 8.87
C ALA A 120 2.42 -12.72 7.56
N VAL A 121 2.59 -13.44 6.46
CA VAL A 121 2.35 -12.94 5.11
C VAL A 121 1.46 -13.91 4.33
N ILE A 122 0.51 -13.39 3.58
CA ILE A 122 -0.29 -14.17 2.63
C ILE A 122 -0.16 -13.52 1.26
N ALA A 123 0.58 -14.17 0.35
CA ALA A 123 0.81 -13.69 -1.01
C ALA A 123 -0.02 -14.50 -2.00
N ILE A 124 -0.88 -13.84 -2.78
CA ILE A 124 -1.76 -14.49 -3.76
C ILE A 124 -1.35 -14.08 -5.17
N SER A 125 -1.15 -15.06 -6.05
CA SER A 125 -0.78 -14.82 -7.47
C SER A 125 0.40 -13.84 -7.61
N ALA A 126 1.36 -13.93 -6.70
CA ALA A 126 2.52 -13.05 -6.67
C ALA A 126 3.46 -13.38 -7.83
N ILE A 127 3.91 -12.36 -8.55
CA ILE A 127 5.02 -12.49 -9.50
C ILE A 127 6.29 -12.24 -8.70
N THR A 128 7.14 -13.26 -8.59
CA THR A 128 8.32 -13.23 -7.71
C THR A 128 9.64 -13.30 -8.47
N ASP A 129 9.62 -13.82 -9.71
CA ASP A 129 10.81 -13.90 -10.56
C ASP A 129 10.61 -13.15 -11.89
N PHE A 130 11.16 -11.93 -11.98
CA PHE A 130 11.15 -11.12 -13.21
C PHE A 130 12.24 -11.50 -14.21
N THR A 131 13.10 -12.45 -13.86
CA THR A 131 14.19 -12.92 -14.73
C THR A 131 13.80 -14.16 -15.52
N SER A 132 12.76 -14.86 -15.08
CA SER A 132 12.21 -16.03 -15.76
C SER A 132 11.06 -15.65 -16.71
N PRO A 133 11.19 -15.87 -18.03
CA PRO A 133 10.07 -15.71 -18.97
C PRO A 133 8.93 -16.73 -18.74
N ASP A 134 9.16 -17.75 -17.90
CA ASP A 134 8.18 -18.78 -17.59
C ASP A 134 7.37 -18.47 -16.33
N GLU A 135 7.76 -17.48 -15.53
CA GLU A 135 7.06 -17.05 -14.31
C GLU A 135 5.59 -16.73 -14.56
N LEU A 136 5.27 -16.15 -15.73
CA LEU A 136 3.90 -15.87 -16.15
C LEU A 136 3.24 -17.03 -16.93
N ARG A 137 4.02 -17.98 -17.44
CA ARG A 137 3.53 -19.12 -18.23
C ARG A 137 3.08 -20.28 -17.36
N ASP A 138 3.81 -20.54 -16.28
CA ASP A 138 3.56 -21.68 -15.39
C ASP A 138 2.57 -21.35 -14.26
N ASN A 139 2.52 -20.09 -13.80
CA ASN A 139 1.72 -19.72 -12.63
C ASN A 139 0.22 -19.52 -12.91
N TYR A 140 -0.20 -19.05 -14.08
CA TYR A 140 -1.65 -18.92 -14.35
C TYR A 140 -2.31 -20.26 -14.64
N SER A 141 -1.61 -21.19 -15.29
CA SER A 141 -2.17 -22.50 -15.65
C SER A 141 -2.13 -23.50 -14.49
N ARG A 142 -1.14 -23.43 -13.58
CA ARG A 142 -1.05 -24.29 -12.38
C ARG A 142 -1.77 -23.72 -11.16
N ALA A 143 -1.71 -22.41 -10.88
CA ALA A 143 -2.43 -21.85 -9.74
C ALA A 143 -3.95 -21.99 -9.90
N PHE A 144 -4.48 -21.91 -11.13
CA PHE A 144 -5.89 -22.22 -11.42
C PHE A 144 -6.19 -23.72 -11.64
N ARG A 145 -5.19 -24.59 -11.86
CA ARG A 145 -5.37 -26.06 -11.89
C ARG A 145 -5.35 -26.69 -10.51
N THR A 146 -4.60 -26.14 -9.56
CA THR A 146 -4.63 -26.59 -8.15
C THR A 146 -5.74 -25.94 -7.36
N TRP A 147 -6.33 -24.87 -7.90
CA TRP A 147 -7.50 -24.20 -7.37
C TRP A 147 -8.78 -24.57 -8.16
N PRO A 148 -9.02 -25.88 -8.29
CA PRO A 148 -10.33 -26.48 -7.96
C PRO A 148 -10.24 -27.77 -7.11
N ASP A 149 -9.07 -28.34 -6.85
CA ASP A 149 -8.96 -29.64 -6.15
C ASP A 149 -9.20 -29.56 -4.63
N LEU A 150 -9.35 -28.35 -4.08
CA LEU A 150 -9.77 -28.10 -2.68
C LEU A 150 -11.29 -27.90 -2.52
N HIS A 151 -12.07 -28.02 -3.60
CA HIS A 151 -13.53 -27.95 -3.55
C HIS A 151 -14.18 -29.20 -4.12
N ALA A 152 -13.92 -30.36 -3.51
CA ALA A 152 -14.92 -31.40 -3.45
C ALA A 152 -16.07 -30.94 -2.53
N GLY A 153 -16.89 -30.00 -3.02
CA GLY A 153 -18.22 -29.71 -2.44
C GLY A 153 -18.63 -28.25 -2.26
N HIS A 154 -17.76 -27.25 -2.48
CA HIS A 154 -18.12 -25.84 -2.26
C HIS A 154 -17.78 -24.99 -3.49
N SER A 155 -18.66 -24.97 -4.48
CA SER A 155 -18.57 -24.04 -5.61
C SER A 155 -18.72 -22.61 -5.12
N LEU A 156 -17.63 -21.83 -5.13
CA LEU A 156 -17.71 -20.38 -5.19
C LEU A 156 -17.70 -20.02 -6.67
N GLU A 157 -18.89 -19.75 -7.23
CA GLU A 157 -19.03 -19.16 -8.56
C GLU A 157 -18.16 -17.89 -8.65
N PRO A 158 -17.49 -17.63 -9.80
CA PRO A 158 -16.76 -16.39 -9.99
C PRO A 158 -17.73 -15.22 -9.87
N VAL A 159 -17.49 -14.33 -8.91
CA VAL A 159 -18.23 -13.06 -8.84
C VAL A 159 -17.73 -12.20 -10.01
N SER A 160 -18.42 -12.31 -11.14
CA SER A 160 -18.34 -11.34 -12.22
C SER A 160 -19.36 -10.23 -11.93
N GLY A 161 -18.87 -9.03 -11.67
CA GLY A 161 -19.67 -7.86 -11.34
C GLY A 161 -18.76 -6.66 -11.00
N PRO A 162 -19.28 -5.41 -11.07
CA PRO A 162 -18.52 -4.23 -10.63
C PRO A 162 -18.11 -4.37 -9.15
N ILE A 163 -17.05 -3.64 -8.76
CA ILE A 163 -16.53 -3.59 -7.38
C ILE A 163 -17.68 -3.35 -6.40
N ASP A 164 -17.89 -4.30 -5.49
CA ASP A 164 -18.89 -4.20 -4.42
C ASP A 164 -18.44 -3.12 -3.40
N PRO A 165 -19.22 -2.04 -3.20
CA PRO A 165 -18.80 -0.88 -2.41
C PRO A 165 -18.78 -1.11 -0.88
N ALA A 166 -19.05 -2.34 -0.40
CA ALA A 166 -19.11 -2.64 1.03
C ALA A 166 -17.93 -3.52 1.49
N PRO A 167 -16.87 -2.95 2.11
CA PRO A 167 -15.67 -3.67 2.57
C PRO A 167 -15.93 -4.64 3.74
N GLU A 168 -17.14 -4.66 4.30
CA GLU A 168 -17.50 -5.38 5.52
C GLU A 168 -17.68 -6.91 5.30
N THR A 169 -18.01 -7.31 4.06
CA THR A 169 -18.29 -8.71 3.70
C THR A 169 -17.02 -9.54 3.51
N ILE A 170 -15.90 -8.92 3.11
CA ILE A 170 -14.60 -9.58 2.96
C ILE A 170 -13.95 -9.79 4.35
N THR A 171 -14.02 -8.78 5.21
CA THR A 171 -13.47 -8.83 6.57
C THR A 171 -14.14 -9.91 7.44
N THR A 172 -15.46 -10.10 7.29
CA THR A 172 -16.22 -11.11 8.06
C THR A 172 -15.86 -12.55 7.66
N ARG A 173 -15.57 -12.81 6.37
CA ARG A 173 -15.18 -14.16 5.90
C ARG A 173 -13.74 -14.51 6.27
N MET A 174 -12.84 -13.52 6.34
CA MET A 174 -11.47 -13.71 6.81
C MET A 174 -11.38 -13.92 8.33
N ALA A 175 -12.18 -13.19 9.13
CA ALA A 175 -12.23 -13.40 10.58
C ALA A 175 -12.70 -14.82 10.96
N ALA A 176 -13.67 -15.37 10.22
CA ALA A 176 -14.16 -16.74 10.42
C ALA A 176 -13.12 -17.83 10.08
N PHE A 177 -12.29 -17.60 9.07
CA PHE A 177 -11.20 -18.53 8.69
C PHE A 177 -10.09 -18.56 9.74
N LEU A 178 -9.74 -17.40 10.31
CA LEU A 178 -8.69 -17.29 11.33
C LEU A 178 -9.13 -17.90 12.68
N ASP A 179 -10.40 -17.75 13.08
CA ASP A 179 -10.91 -18.34 14.34
C ASP A 179 -11.04 -19.87 14.28
N GLN A 180 -11.27 -20.44 13.10
CA GLN A 180 -11.39 -21.89 12.93
C GLN A 180 -10.03 -22.62 12.83
N HIS A 181 -8.94 -21.94 12.49
CA HIS A 181 -7.70 -22.62 12.07
C HIS A 181 -6.43 -22.19 12.83
N LEU A 182 -6.52 -21.24 13.76
CA LEU A 182 -5.37 -20.74 14.52
C LEU A 182 -5.59 -20.69 16.05
N ARG A 183 -6.31 -21.67 16.62
CA ARG A 183 -6.28 -21.94 18.07
C ARG A 183 -5.57 -23.26 18.35
#